data_AF-A0A8J2QMR9-F1
#
_entry.id   AF-A0A8J2QMR9-F1
#
_cell.length_a   1.000
_cell.length_b   1.000
_cell.length_c   1.000
_cell.angle_alpha   90.00
_cell.angle_beta   90.00
_cell.angle_gamma   90.00
#
_symmetry.space_group_name_H-M   'P 1'
#
loop_
_entity.id
_entity.type
_entity.pdbx_description
1 polymer ?
#
loop_
_entity_poly.entity_id
_entity_poly.type
_entity_poly.pdbx_seq_one_letter_code
_entity_poly.pdbx_strand_id
1 'polypeptide(L)'
;MFGYLKKGRPEVGNLLMGDVSQSYEDDFRIAIKTLQEFGGIPVTGVIDHATKELMKKKRCGRPDREPGEENGTRRKRFAVQGEKWKHTNLTWSWMMATFRPPPCSGAVIAIQTTLRHYTEQ
;
A
#
# COMPACT_ATOMS: atom_id res chain seq x y z
N MET A 1 -0.55 2.65 7.52
CA MET A 1 -1.55 1.55 7.56
C MET A 1 -1.82 1.14 6.12
N PHE A 2 -1.73 -0.16 5.78
CA PHE A 2 -1.74 -0.68 4.40
C PHE A 2 -3.10 -0.64 3.67
N GLY A 3 -4.06 0.15 4.17
CA GLY A 3 -5.36 0.37 3.52
C GLY A 3 -6.46 -0.62 3.88
N TYR A 4 -6.26 -1.50 4.86
CA TYR A 4 -7.25 -2.55 5.21
C TYR A 4 -8.31 -2.12 6.23
N LEU A 5 -8.00 -1.18 7.14
CA LEU A 5 -8.91 -0.74 8.19
C LEU A 5 -9.37 0.70 7.95
N LYS A 6 -10.68 0.95 8.08
CA LYS A 6 -11.26 2.30 7.99
C LYS A 6 -10.66 3.19 9.09
N LYS A 7 -10.22 4.39 8.71
CA LYS A 7 -9.84 5.40 9.70
C LYS A 7 -11.12 5.98 10.28
N GLY A 8 -11.29 5.91 11.61
CA GLY A 8 -12.35 6.64 12.29
C GLY A 8 -12.22 8.14 12.01
N ARG A 9 -13.35 8.83 11.83
CA ARG A 9 -13.36 10.29 11.68
C ARG A 9 -12.95 10.91 13.02
N PRO A 10 -11.85 11.69 13.10
CA PRO A 10 -11.43 12.32 14.36
C PRO A 10 -12.41 13.41 14.83
N GLU A 11 -13.28 13.88 13.94
CA GLU A 11 -14.28 14.94 14.17
C GLU A 11 -15.41 14.50 15.11
N VAL A 12 -15.69 13.19 15.18
CA VAL A 12 -16.67 12.59 16.09
C VAL A 12 -15.95 11.98 17.29
N GLY A 13 -15.35 12.85 18.10
CA GLY A 13 -14.74 12.45 19.36
C GLY A 13 -15.74 11.73 20.27
N ASN A 14 -15.40 10.52 20.72
CA ASN A 14 -15.98 9.75 21.82
C ASN A 14 -17.50 9.44 21.88
N LEU A 15 -18.37 10.01 21.05
CA LEU A 15 -19.83 9.91 21.27
C LEU A 15 -20.51 8.66 20.68
N LEU A 16 -19.83 7.85 19.86
CA LEU A 16 -20.45 6.71 19.16
C LEU A 16 -19.98 5.32 19.62
N MET A 17 -19.14 5.21 20.64
CA MET A 17 -18.45 3.94 20.96
C MET A 17 -19.38 2.79 21.42
N GLY A 18 -20.61 3.07 21.86
CA GLY A 18 -21.52 2.06 22.45
C GLY A 18 -22.08 1.02 21.48
N ASP A 19 -22.36 1.39 20.23
CA ASP A 19 -22.82 0.49 19.15
C ASP A 19 -21.68 0.08 18.19
N VAL A 20 -20.54 0.77 18.28
CA VAL A 20 -19.40 0.61 17.36
C VAL A 20 -18.53 -0.60 17.71
N SER A 21 -18.58 -1.12 18.95
CA SER A 21 -17.69 -2.22 19.37
C SER A 21 -17.89 -3.51 18.58
N GLN A 22 -19.14 -3.89 18.28
CA GLN A 22 -19.42 -5.09 17.47
C GLN A 22 -19.03 -4.86 16.00
N SER A 23 -19.37 -3.68 15.46
CA SER A 23 -18.97 -3.27 14.10
C SER A 23 -17.44 -3.25 13.93
N TYR A 24 -16.69 -2.90 14.97
CA TYR A 24 -15.23 -2.84 14.91
C TYR A 24 -14.58 -4.22 14.84
N GLU A 25 -15.09 -5.20 15.60
CA GLU A 25 -14.63 -6.59 15.52
C GLU A 25 -14.90 -7.19 14.13
N ASP A 26 -16.07 -6.88 13.56
CA ASP A 26 -16.42 -7.32 12.22
C ASP A 26 -15.54 -6.66 11.15
N ASP A 27 -15.33 -5.33 11.24
CA ASP A 27 -14.42 -4.60 10.35
C ASP A 27 -12.98 -5.12 10.44
N PHE A 28 -12.52 -5.45 11.64
CA PHE A 28 -11.20 -6.02 11.86
C PHE A 28 -11.07 -7.40 11.21
N ARG A 29 -12.06 -8.28 11.40
CA ARG A 29 -12.08 -9.60 10.76
C ARG A 29 -12.09 -9.49 9.24
N ILE A 30 -12.85 -8.55 8.68
CA ILE A 30 -12.88 -8.27 7.24
C ILE A 30 -11.51 -7.79 6.75
N ALA A 31 -10.85 -6.90 7.50
CA ALA A 31 -9.52 -6.41 7.18
C ALA A 31 -8.47 -7.53 7.14
N ILE A 32 -8.52 -8.48 8.09
CA ILE A 32 -7.62 -9.64 8.11
C ILE A 32 -7.87 -10.57 6.93
N LYS A 33 -9.13 -10.89 6.62
CA LYS A 33 -9.47 -11.72 5.45
C LYS A 33 -8.93 -11.10 4.17
N THR A 34 -9.11 -9.79 4.03
CA THR A 34 -8.62 -9.03 2.88
C THR A 34 -7.10 -9.06 2.74
N LEU A 35 -6.37 -8.94 3.85
CA LEU A 35 -4.91 -9.07 3.86
C LEU A 35 -4.48 -10.49 3.43
N GLN A 36 -5.17 -11.51 3.92
CA GLN A 36 -4.88 -12.91 3.59
C GLN A 36 -5.10 -13.19 2.10
N GLU A 37 -6.20 -12.70 1.54
CA GLU A 37 -6.47 -12.75 0.09
C GLU A 37 -5.36 -12.07 -0.72
N PHE A 38 -4.95 -10.87 -0.32
CA PHE A 38 -3.88 -10.14 -1.00
C PHE A 38 -2.52 -10.85 -0.90
N GLY A 39 -2.23 -11.43 0.27
CA GLY A 39 -1.01 -12.19 0.52
C GLY A 39 -1.00 -13.60 -0.09
N GLY A 40 -2.13 -14.06 -0.65
CA GLY A 40 -2.27 -15.40 -1.20
C GLY A 40 -2.16 -16.52 -0.15
N ILE A 41 -2.49 -16.24 1.11
CA ILE A 41 -2.50 -17.22 2.21
C ILE A 41 -3.93 -17.65 2.54
N PRO A 42 -4.14 -18.76 3.26
CA PRO A 42 -5.48 -19.22 3.62
C PRO A 42 -6.30 -18.14 4.35
N VAL A 43 -7.52 -17.90 3.87
CA VAL A 43 -8.41 -16.85 4.38
C VAL A 43 -9.16 -17.38 5.60
N THR A 44 -8.65 -17.09 6.79
CA THR A 44 -9.21 -17.51 8.08
C THR A 44 -9.93 -16.36 8.79
N GLY A 45 -9.55 -15.11 8.50
CA GLY A 45 -10.02 -13.93 9.23
C GLY A 45 -9.47 -13.81 10.66
N VAL A 46 -8.43 -14.59 10.99
CA VAL A 46 -7.75 -14.58 12.28
C VAL A 46 -6.25 -14.41 12.05
N ILE A 47 -5.54 -13.84 13.02
CA ILE A 47 -4.08 -13.65 12.93
C ILE A 47 -3.37 -14.97 13.29
N ASP A 48 -3.33 -15.88 12.31
CA ASP A 48 -2.62 -17.14 12.38
C ASP A 48 -1.10 -16.96 12.14
N HIS A 49 -0.34 -18.06 12.24
CA HIS A 49 1.11 -18.03 12.06
C HIS A 49 1.50 -17.52 10.66
N ALA A 50 0.80 -17.96 9.61
CA ALA A 50 1.05 -17.52 8.24
C ALA A 50 0.81 -16.00 8.07
N THR A 51 -0.27 -15.46 8.66
CA THR A 51 -0.56 -14.03 8.66
C THR A 51 0.51 -13.23 9.40
N LYS A 52 1.02 -13.73 10.53
CA LYS A 52 2.11 -13.06 11.26
C LYS A 52 3.39 -12.98 10.43
N GLU A 53 3.77 -14.07 9.78
CA GLU A 53 4.96 -14.08 8.92
C GLU A 53 4.79 -13.17 7.70
N LEU A 54 3.60 -13.13 7.11
CA LEU A 54 3.26 -12.18 6.06
C LEU A 54 3.40 -10.73 6.53
N MET A 55 2.89 -10.39 7.71
CA MET A 55 2.95 -9.03 8.26
C MET A 55 4.38 -8.57 8.58
N LYS A 56 5.27 -9.48 8.98
CA LYS A 56 6.69 -9.19 9.30
C LYS A 56 7.56 -9.00 8.07
N LYS A 57 7.15 -9.51 6.90
CA LYS A 57 7.93 -9.41 5.67
C LYS A 57 8.16 -7.94 5.29
N LYS A 58 9.41 -7.60 4.94
CA LYS A 58 9.76 -6.25 4.46
C LYS A 58 8.96 -5.94 3.20
N ARG A 59 8.28 -4.78 3.17
CA ARG A 59 7.38 -4.35 2.09
C ARG A 59 7.48 -2.85 1.86
N CYS A 60 6.98 -2.40 0.72
CA CYS A 60 6.87 -0.97 0.42
C CYS A 60 5.81 -0.30 1.30
N GLY A 61 5.96 0.99 1.61
CA GLY A 61 4.99 1.73 2.42
C GLY A 61 3.70 2.14 1.68
N ARG A 62 3.56 1.78 0.40
CA ARG A 62 2.37 2.07 -0.40
C ARG A 62 1.20 1.21 0.10
N PRO A 63 -0.02 1.77 0.25
CA PRO A 63 -1.20 0.98 0.59
C PRO A 63 -1.51 -0.08 -0.46
N ASP A 64 -1.97 -1.25 -0.01
CA ASP A 64 -2.34 -2.37 -0.88
C ASP A 64 -3.74 -2.17 -1.49
N ARG A 65 -4.62 -1.47 -0.76
CA ARG A 65 -5.95 -1.01 -1.22
C ARG A 65 -6.07 0.50 -1.12
N GLU A 66 -6.77 1.10 -2.09
CA GLU A 66 -7.10 2.53 -2.07
C GLU A 66 -8.33 2.79 -1.21
N PRO A 67 -8.39 3.93 -0.49
CA PRO A 67 -9.59 4.32 0.24
C PRO A 67 -10.76 4.50 -0.74
N GLY A 68 -11.85 3.74 -0.53
CA GLY A 68 -13.04 3.77 -1.38
C GLY A 68 -13.20 2.59 -2.35
N GLU A 69 -12.29 1.62 -2.39
CA GLU A 69 -12.46 0.36 -3.15
C GLU A 69 -13.44 -0.65 -2.48
N GLU A 70 -14.11 -0.26 -1.39
CA GLU A 70 -14.98 -1.12 -0.57
C GLU A 70 -16.18 -1.70 -1.34
N ASN A 71 -16.69 -0.96 -2.33
CA ASN A 71 -17.93 -1.29 -3.05
C ASN A 71 -17.71 -2.10 -4.33
N GLY A 72 -16.55 -2.77 -4.49
CA GLY A 72 -16.25 -3.64 -5.64
C GLY A 72 -16.19 -2.92 -7.01
N THR A 73 -16.42 -1.61 -7.04
CA THR A 73 -16.32 -0.81 -8.26
C THR A 73 -14.85 -0.50 -8.46
N ARG A 74 -14.19 -1.22 -9.37
CA ARG A 74 -12.82 -0.95 -9.79
C ARG A 74 -12.74 0.47 -10.37
N ARG A 75 -12.51 1.48 -9.53
CA ARG A 75 -12.05 2.78 -10.01
C ARG A 75 -10.69 2.55 -10.65
N LYS A 76 -10.51 3.02 -11.89
CA LYS A 76 -9.20 2.99 -12.52
C LYS A 76 -8.23 3.73 -11.59
N ARG A 77 -7.22 3.01 -11.11
CA ARG A 77 -6.18 3.47 -10.18
C ARG A 77 -5.19 4.37 -10.89
N PHE A 78 -5.70 5.40 -11.55
CA PHE A 78 -4.84 6.50 -11.95
C PHE A 78 -4.62 7.34 -10.70
N ALA A 79 -3.38 7.77 -10.47
CA ALA A 79 -3.18 8.94 -9.63
C ALA A 79 -4.19 10.00 -10.13
N VAL A 80 -4.84 10.74 -9.24
CA VAL A 80 -5.64 11.89 -9.70
C VAL A 80 -4.73 12.94 -10.39
N GLN A 81 -3.41 12.79 -10.24
CA GLN A 81 -2.34 13.45 -11.02
C GLN A 81 -1.79 12.61 -12.20
N GLY A 82 -2.43 11.49 -12.53
CA GLY A 82 -2.00 10.45 -13.46
C GLY A 82 -2.50 10.69 -14.87
N GLU A 83 -2.07 11.79 -15.49
CA GLU A 83 -1.93 11.73 -16.94
C GLU A 83 -0.77 10.78 -17.22
N LYS A 84 -0.97 9.77 -18.09
CA LYS A 84 0.15 9.11 -18.77
C LYS A 84 1.08 10.23 -19.23
N TRP A 85 2.39 10.07 -19.01
CA TRP A 85 3.36 11.06 -19.46
C TRP A 85 3.07 11.42 -20.93
N LYS A 86 2.84 12.71 -21.20
CA LYS A 86 2.47 13.19 -22.55
C LYS A 86 3.56 12.89 -23.57
N HIS A 87 4.80 12.79 -23.11
CA HIS A 87 5.97 12.40 -23.87
C HIS A 87 6.59 11.13 -23.29
N THR A 88 7.23 10.35 -24.16
CA THR A 88 7.91 9.10 -23.81
C THR A 88 9.36 9.30 -23.38
N ASN A 89 9.99 10.40 -23.82
CA ASN A 89 11.35 10.74 -23.43
C ASN A 89 11.33 11.45 -22.07
N LEU A 90 11.57 10.68 -20.99
CA LEU A 90 11.57 11.17 -19.61
C LEU A 90 13.01 11.39 -19.14
N THR A 91 13.27 12.55 -18.54
CA THR A 91 14.54 12.84 -17.86
C THR A 91 14.37 12.68 -16.35
N TRP A 92 15.44 12.26 -15.68
CA TRP A 92 15.47 12.10 -14.22
C TRP A 92 16.76 12.69 -13.66
N SER A 93 16.73 13.10 -12.39
CA SER A 93 17.89 13.62 -11.67
C SER A 93 17.98 13.00 -10.28
N TRP A 94 19.17 12.59 -9.88
CA TRP A 94 19.43 12.06 -8.54
C TRP A 94 19.73 13.21 -7.58
N MET A 95 18.79 13.50 -6.69
CA MET A 95 19.03 14.39 -5.56
C MET A 95 19.53 13.56 -4.38
N MET A 96 20.77 13.77 -3.97
CA MET A 96 21.34 13.04 -2.83
C MET A 96 20.79 13.63 -1.52
N ALA A 97 19.75 13.01 -0.97
CA ALA A 97 19.00 13.53 0.18
C ALA A 97 19.14 12.69 1.47
N THR A 98 20.08 11.74 1.54
CA THR A 98 20.18 10.81 2.68
C THR A 98 21.50 10.90 3.43
N PHE A 99 21.45 10.71 4.74
CA PHE A 99 22.59 10.80 5.68
C PHE A 99 23.58 9.63 5.57
N ARG A 100 23.28 8.61 4.75
CA ARG A 100 24.21 7.55 4.31
C ARG A 100 23.91 7.17 2.87
N PRO A 101 24.43 7.91 1.89
CA PRO A 101 24.30 7.50 0.50
C PRO A 101 25.10 6.21 0.29
N PRO A 102 24.59 5.21 -0.47
CA PRO A 102 25.46 4.19 -1.04
C PRO A 102 26.56 4.88 -1.89
N PRO A 103 27.71 4.23 -2.16
CA PRO A 103 28.72 4.82 -3.03
C PRO A 103 28.06 5.27 -4.34
N CYS A 104 28.32 6.53 -4.74
CA CYS A 104 27.57 7.25 -5.78
C CYS A 104 27.35 6.44 -7.07
N SER A 105 28.32 5.59 -7.43
CA SER A 105 28.25 4.71 -8.60
C SER A 105 27.16 3.64 -8.48
N GLY A 106 26.94 3.06 -7.30
CA GLY A 106 25.99 1.96 -7.12
C GLY A 106 24.52 2.36 -7.23
N ALA A 107 24.14 3.52 -6.68
CA ALA A 107 22.77 4.02 -6.77
C ALA A 107 22.37 4.40 -8.20
N VAL A 108 23.27 5.08 -8.93
CA VAL A 108 23.02 5.49 -10.32
C VAL A 108 22.86 4.25 -11.21
N ILE A 109 23.71 3.24 -11.04
CA ILE A 109 23.60 1.97 -11.77
C ILE A 109 22.27 1.27 -11.47
N ALA A 110 21.86 1.20 -10.19
CA ALA A 110 20.61 0.56 -9.82
C ALA A 110 19.39 1.24 -10.46
N ILE A 111 19.35 2.58 -10.43
CA ILE A 111 18.26 3.33 -11.07
C ILE A 111 18.24 3.08 -12.57
N GLN A 112 19.39 3.20 -13.25
CA GLN A 112 19.46 3.03 -14.69
C GLN A 112 19.02 1.62 -15.12
N THR A 113 19.39 0.59 -14.36
CA THR A 113 18.94 -0.79 -14.61
C THR A 113 17.43 -0.92 -14.45
N THR A 114 16.84 -0.35 -13.39
CA THR A 114 15.38 -0.42 -13.19
C THR A 114 14.60 0.34 -14.25
N LEU A 115 15.10 1.49 -14.69
CA LEU A 115 14.50 2.27 -15.76
C LEU A 115 14.58 1.51 -17.10
N ARG A 116 15.71 0.84 -17.38
CA ARG A 116 15.85 0.00 -18.58
C ARG A 116 14.82 -1.12 -18.64
N HIS A 117 14.61 -1.83 -17.52
CA HIS A 117 13.59 -2.88 -17.43
C HIS A 117 12.17 -2.36 -17.70
N TYR A 118 11.92 -1.07 -17.44
CA TYR A 118 10.63 -0.44 -17.72
C TYR A 118 10.50 0.04 -19.18
N THR A 119 11.60 0.34 -19.87
CA THR A 119 11.59 0.75 -21.28
C THR A 119 11.57 -0.43 -22.26
N GLU A 120 11.96 -1.63 -21.82
CA GLU A 120 12.02 -2.84 -22.65
C GLU A 120 10.71 -3.66 -22.64
N GLN A 121 9.73 -3.27 -21.81
CA GLN A 121 8.36 -3.81 -21.78
C GLN A 121 7.41 -2.95 -22.63
#